data_AF-A0A7C4IR83-F1
#
_entry.id   AF-A0A7C4IR83-F1
#
_cell.length_a   1.000
_cell.length_b   1.000
_cell.length_c   1.000
_cell.angle_alpha   90.00
_cell.angle_beta   90.00
_cell.angle_gamma   90.00
#
_symmetry.space_group_name_H-M   'P 1'
#
loop_
_entity.id
_entity.type
_entity.pdbx_description
1 polymer ?
#
loop_
_entity_poly.entity_id
_entity_poly.type
_entity_poly.pdbx_seq_one_letter_code
_entity_poly.pdbx_strand_id
1 'polypeptide(L)'
;YHVHMKDAIVTLDGRSGILSSHLNFGDPRRGWDFRSLGHGKVNFEEIIRALNHAGYQGPLSVEWEDSGMDRDHGAKEALEFVRRVDFAPSKVAFDAAFDKEEQKKA
;
A
#
# COMPACT_ATOMS: atom_id res chain seq x y z
N TYR A 1 -9.62 2.62 -15.88
CA TYR A 1 -8.70 1.88 -15.00
C TYR A 1 -8.83 2.41 -13.57
N HIS A 2 -8.50 1.61 -12.55
CA HIS A 2 -8.73 1.92 -11.14
C HIS A 2 -7.72 1.17 -10.26
N VAL A 3 -7.45 1.65 -9.05
CA VAL A 3 -6.51 1.06 -8.09
C VAL A 3 -7.20 0.83 -6.75
N HIS A 4 -7.04 -0.37 -6.21
CA HIS A 4 -7.47 -0.72 -4.85
C HIS A 4 -6.23 -0.85 -3.95
N MET A 5 -6.27 -0.13 -2.85
CA MET A 5 -5.35 -0.25 -1.73
C MET A 5 -5.90 -1.34 -0.83
N LYS A 6 -5.28 -2.52 -0.87
CA LYS A 6 -5.61 -3.68 -0.03
C LYS A 6 -4.32 -4.32 0.45
N ASP A 7 -4.27 -4.71 1.72
CA ASP A 7 -3.07 -5.29 2.32
C ASP A 7 -3.29 -6.75 2.73
N ALA A 8 -2.19 -7.48 2.81
CA ALA A 8 -2.17 -8.88 3.20
C ALA A 8 -0.82 -9.23 3.82
N ILE A 9 -0.81 -10.25 4.67
CA ILE A 9 0.41 -10.77 5.28
C ILE A 9 0.52 -12.28 5.10
N VAL A 10 1.72 -12.72 4.74
CA VAL A 10 2.10 -14.14 4.72
C VAL A 10 2.75 -14.50 6.06
N THR A 11 2.28 -15.58 6.68
CA THR A 11 2.66 -16.03 8.04
C THR A 11 2.95 -17.53 8.05
N LEU A 12 3.75 -18.01 7.09
CA LEU A 12 4.13 -19.41 6.98
C LEU A 12 5.00 -19.86 8.16
N ASP A 13 4.61 -20.97 8.79
CA ASP A 13 5.29 -21.54 9.97
C ASP A 13 5.85 -22.96 9.73
N GLY A 14 5.81 -23.43 8.47
CA GLY A 14 6.18 -24.80 8.10
C GLY A 14 5.04 -25.82 8.21
N ARG A 15 3.90 -25.45 8.79
CA ARG A 15 2.64 -26.23 8.78
C ARG A 15 1.58 -25.57 7.91
N SER A 16 1.42 -24.25 8.05
CA SER A 16 0.53 -23.46 7.22
C SER A 16 1.08 -23.34 5.79
N GLY A 17 0.19 -23.29 4.80
CA GLY A 17 0.54 -23.23 3.37
C GLY A 17 -0.17 -22.10 2.64
N ILE A 18 0.34 -21.72 1.47
CA ILE A 18 -0.18 -20.60 0.65
C ILE A 18 -1.64 -20.79 0.22
N LEU A 19 -2.08 -22.03 0.05
CA LEU A 19 -3.48 -22.35 -0.29
C LEU A 19 -4.44 -22.24 0.90
N SER A 20 -3.92 -22.08 2.13
CA SER A 20 -4.69 -21.86 3.36
C SER A 20 -5.79 -22.90 3.65
N SER A 21 -5.66 -24.11 3.08
CA SER A 21 -6.37 -25.34 3.45
C SER A 21 -7.90 -25.24 3.51
N HIS A 22 -8.51 -24.38 2.67
CA HIS A 22 -9.97 -24.10 2.69
C HIS A 22 -10.49 -23.59 4.06
N LEU A 23 -9.60 -23.05 4.89
CA LEU A 23 -9.98 -22.46 6.18
C LEU A 23 -10.63 -21.09 5.96
N ASN A 24 -11.55 -20.72 6.86
CA ASN A 24 -12.16 -19.39 6.85
C ASN A 24 -11.12 -18.29 7.11
N PHE A 25 -11.32 -17.08 6.57
CA PHE A 25 -10.51 -15.92 6.92
C PHE A 25 -10.55 -15.67 8.44
N GLY A 26 -9.43 -15.20 8.99
CA GLY A 26 -9.21 -15.05 10.42
C GLY A 26 -8.74 -16.32 11.14
N ASP A 27 -8.77 -17.50 10.50
CA ASP A 27 -8.23 -18.72 11.11
C ASP A 27 -6.69 -18.62 11.21
N PRO A 28 -6.09 -18.73 12.41
CA PRO A 28 -4.66 -18.53 12.61
C PRO A 28 -3.79 -19.60 11.93
N ARG A 29 -4.39 -20.69 11.42
CA ARG A 29 -3.68 -21.75 10.70
C ARG A 29 -3.52 -21.46 9.20
N ARG A 30 -4.10 -20.38 8.69
CA ARG A 30 -3.88 -19.94 7.30
C ARG A 30 -2.42 -19.53 7.10
N GLY A 31 -1.90 -19.75 5.89
CA GLY A 31 -0.54 -19.33 5.53
C GLY A 31 -0.45 -17.83 5.22
N TRP A 32 -1.59 -17.18 5.04
CA TRP A 32 -1.73 -15.74 4.86
C TRP A 32 -3.17 -15.30 5.14
N ASP A 33 -3.32 -14.01 5.45
CA ASP A 33 -4.63 -13.38 5.61
C ASP A 33 -4.63 -11.93 5.13
N PHE A 34 -5.82 -11.38 4.90
CA PHE A 34 -6.00 -9.95 4.66
C PHE A 34 -5.77 -9.15 5.94
N ARG A 35 -5.24 -7.95 5.78
CA ARG A 35 -4.96 -7.03 6.89
C ARG A 35 -5.42 -5.63 6.56
N SER A 36 -5.77 -4.88 7.60
CA SER A 36 -5.96 -3.44 7.48
C SER A 36 -4.68 -2.79 6.93
N LEU A 37 -4.83 -1.76 6.10
CA LEU A 37 -3.71 -1.12 5.41
C LEU A 37 -2.63 -0.65 6.38
N GLY A 38 -1.40 -1.12 6.17
CA GLY A 38 -0.25 -0.82 7.03
C GLY A 38 0.07 -1.90 8.06
N HIS A 39 -0.78 -2.92 8.20
CA HIS A 39 -0.54 -4.09 9.05
C HIS A 39 -0.11 -5.33 8.26
N GLY A 40 -0.08 -5.25 6.94
CA GLY A 40 0.40 -6.32 6.08
C GLY A 40 1.83 -6.11 5.58
N LYS A 41 2.12 -6.66 4.40
CA LYS A 41 3.46 -6.65 3.80
C LYS A 41 3.47 -6.18 2.34
N VAL A 42 2.36 -5.63 1.84
CA VAL A 42 2.35 -5.01 0.52
C VAL A 42 3.25 -3.76 0.54
N ASN A 43 4.18 -3.66 -0.41
CA ASN A 43 5.11 -2.54 -0.50
C ASN A 43 4.47 -1.35 -1.24
N PHE A 44 3.67 -0.56 -0.50
CA PHE A 44 2.96 0.58 -1.08
C PHE A 44 3.89 1.70 -1.56
N GLU A 45 5.05 1.89 -0.94
CA GLU A 45 6.05 2.88 -1.39
C GLU A 45 6.42 2.66 -2.86
N GLU A 46 6.77 1.43 -3.22
CA GLU A 46 7.15 1.09 -4.61
C GLU A 46 5.95 1.09 -5.56
N ILE A 47 4.76 0.73 -5.08
CA ILE A 47 3.53 0.82 -5.88
C ILE A 47 3.22 2.28 -6.23
N ILE A 48 3.27 3.20 -5.26
CA ILE A 48 3.03 4.63 -5.52
C ILE A 48 4.05 5.19 -6.51
N ARG A 49 5.33 4.82 -6.38
CA ARG A 49 6.36 5.19 -7.37
C ARG A 49 6.05 4.66 -8.77
N ALA A 50 5.61 3.41 -8.87
CA ALA A 50 5.21 2.82 -10.15
C ALA A 50 3.99 3.53 -10.76
N LEU A 51 2.98 3.87 -9.95
CA LEU A 51 1.82 4.65 -10.40
C LEU A 51 2.21 6.05 -10.88
N ASN A 52 3.13 6.70 -10.16
CA ASN A 52 3.70 7.99 -10.55
C ASN A 52 4.44 7.91 -11.89
N HIS A 53 5.27 6.88 -12.10
CA HIS A 53 5.94 6.66 -13.39
C HIS A 53 4.96 6.36 -14.53
N ALA A 54 3.87 5.66 -14.23
CA ALA A 54 2.81 5.38 -15.20
C ALA A 54 1.91 6.60 -15.48
N GLY A 55 2.07 7.70 -14.75
CA GLY A 55 1.23 8.90 -14.87
C GLY A 55 -0.22 8.64 -14.44
N TYR A 56 -0.48 7.70 -13.53
CA TYR A 56 -1.82 7.43 -13.03
C TYR A 56 -2.36 8.63 -12.22
N GLN A 57 -3.52 9.15 -12.62
CA GLN A 57 -4.17 10.30 -11.96
C GLN A 57 -5.55 9.94 -11.37
N GLY A 58 -5.89 8.65 -11.34
CA GLY A 58 -7.15 8.18 -10.77
C GLY A 58 -7.10 8.06 -9.24
N PRO A 59 -8.22 7.71 -8.60
CA PRO A 59 -8.26 7.56 -7.15
C PRO A 59 -7.50 6.32 -6.66
N LEU A 60 -7.04 6.38 -5.41
CA LEU A 60 -6.60 5.23 -4.63
C LEU A 60 -7.76 4.80 -3.71
N SER A 61 -8.51 3.78 -4.12
CA SER A 61 -9.68 3.33 -3.37
C SER A 61 -9.26 2.37 -2.25
N VAL A 62 -9.75 2.59 -1.02
CA VAL A 62 -9.51 1.66 0.09
C VAL A 62 -10.47 0.47 -0.05
N GLU A 63 -9.92 -0.71 -0.30
CA GLU A 63 -10.67 -1.98 -0.19
C GLU A 63 -10.32 -2.62 1.16
N TRP A 64 -11.12 -2.30 2.19
CA TRP A 64 -10.83 -2.73 3.55
C TRP A 64 -11.33 -4.15 3.84
N GLU A 65 -10.45 -5.00 4.37
CA GLU A 65 -10.77 -6.35 4.84
C GLU A 65 -9.76 -6.79 5.91
N ASP A 66 -10.21 -7.05 7.14
CA ASP A 66 -9.42 -7.66 8.20
C ASP A 66 -10.36 -8.38 9.17
N SER A 67 -10.24 -9.71 9.31
CA SER A 67 -11.10 -10.49 10.21
C SER A 67 -10.76 -10.29 11.69
N GLY A 68 -9.61 -9.68 12.00
CA GLY A 68 -9.13 -9.43 13.37
C GLY A 68 -9.33 -8.00 13.87
N MET A 69 -9.99 -7.13 13.10
CA MET A 69 -10.13 -5.72 13.42
C MET A 69 -11.58 -5.24 13.24
N ASP A 70 -12.02 -4.28 14.06
CA ASP A 70 -13.29 -3.59 13.83
C ASP A 70 -13.25 -2.79 12.52
N ARG A 71 -14.35 -2.82 11.78
CA ARG A 71 -14.43 -2.24 10.43
C ARG A 71 -14.29 -0.73 10.44
N ASP A 72 -14.97 -0.02 11.33
CA ASP A 72 -14.98 1.45 11.31
C ASP A 72 -13.66 2.00 11.85
N HIS A 73 -13.10 1.35 12.85
CA HIS A 73 -11.74 1.61 13.32
C HIS A 73 -10.72 1.41 12.18
N GLY A 74 -10.73 0.23 11.56
CA GLY A 74 -9.78 -0.10 10.50
C GLY A 74 -9.93 0.76 9.26
N ALA A 75 -11.16 1.10 8.85
CA ALA A 75 -11.40 1.99 7.70
C ALA A 75 -10.82 3.40 7.94
N LYS A 76 -10.93 3.93 9.16
CA LYS A 76 -10.35 5.22 9.52
C LYS A 76 -8.83 5.18 9.46
N GLU A 77 -8.21 4.17 10.09
CA GLU A 77 -6.76 4.00 10.07
C GLU A 77 -6.22 3.78 8.65
N ALA A 78 -6.93 2.98 7.86
CA ALA A 78 -6.61 2.71 6.46
C ALA A 78 -6.61 4.00 5.61
N LEU A 79 -7.60 4.88 5.80
CA LEU A 79 -7.64 6.17 5.12
C LEU A 79 -6.44 7.06 5.50
N GLU A 80 -6.09 7.08 6.79
CA GLU A 80 -4.91 7.81 7.27
C GLU A 80 -3.61 7.23 6.70
N PHE A 81 -3.51 5.90 6.57
CA PHE A 81 -2.40 5.22 5.91
C PHE A 81 -2.27 5.64 4.44
N VAL A 82 -3.36 5.55 3.66
CA VAL A 82 -3.32 5.90 2.23
C VAL A 82 -2.87 7.34 2.04
N ARG A 83 -3.41 8.29 2.81
CA ARG A 83 -3.02 9.70 2.74
C ARG A 83 -1.54 9.93 3.08
N ARG A 84 -0.96 9.09 3.93
CA ARG A 84 0.46 9.19 4.31
C ARG A 84 1.39 8.69 3.22
N VAL A 85 1.00 7.63 2.50
CA VAL A 85 1.84 7.02 1.44
C VAL A 85 1.61 7.61 0.06
N ASP A 86 0.49 8.30 -0.16
CA ASP A 86 0.17 8.98 -1.41
C ASP A 86 0.95 10.29 -1.54
N PHE A 87 2.10 10.24 -2.21
CA PHE A 87 2.95 11.40 -2.47
C PHE A 87 3.11 11.67 -3.96
N ALA A 88 3.22 12.96 -4.30
CA ALA A 88 3.54 13.40 -5.65
C ALA A 88 5.04 13.20 -5.96
N PRO A 89 5.39 12.83 -7.21
CA PRO A 89 6.78 12.78 -7.63
C PRO A 89 7.37 14.20 -7.71
N SER A 90 8.69 14.33 -7.60
CA SER A 90 9.36 15.61 -7.82
C SER A 90 9.13 16.12 -9.25
N LYS A 91 8.88 17.43 -9.39
CA LYS A 91 8.79 18.11 -10.69
C LYS A 91 10.16 18.57 -11.21
N VAL A 92 11.20 18.45 -10.39
CA VAL A 92 12.55 18.92 -10.70
C VAL A 92 13.48 17.71 -10.68
N ALA A 93 14.29 17.59 -11.73
CA ALA A 93 15.39 16.64 -11.74
C ALA A 93 16.36 16.96 -10.61
N PHE A 94 16.73 15.97 -9.81
CA PHE A 94 17.50 16.18 -8.59
C PHE A 94 18.79 16.98 -8.84
N ASP A 95 19.60 16.57 -9.83
CA ASP A 95 20.87 17.24 -10.13
C ASP A 95 20.68 18.66 -10.66
N ALA A 96 19.60 18.91 -11.43
CA ALA A 96 19.29 20.23 -11.97
C ALA A 96 19.00 21.26 -10.87
N ALA A 97 18.50 20.83 -9.71
CA ALA A 97 18.26 21.72 -8.58
C ALA A 97 19.55 22.33 -7.99
N PHE A 98 20.70 21.73 -8.26
CA PHE A 98 22.00 22.17 -7.77
C PHE A 98 22.86 22.88 -8.83
N ASP A 99 22.38 22.97 -10.07
CA ASP A 99 23.05 23.73 -11.10
C ASP A 99 22.86 25.24 -10.85
N LYS A 100 23.98 25.96 -10.71
CA LYS A 100 24.02 27.39 -10.42
C LYS A 100 23.40 28.24 -11.54
N GLU A 101 23.37 27.74 -12.77
CA GLU A 101 22.71 28.45 -13.87
C GLU A 101 21.19 28.30 -13.82
N GLU A 102 20.69 27.13 -13.44
CA GLU A 102 19.25 26.89 -13.28
C GLU A 102 18.68 27.63 -12.05
N GLN A 103 19.46 27.76 -10.97
CA GLN A 103 19.07 28.54 -9.78
C GLN A 103 18.86 30.04 -10.06
N LYS A 104 19.47 30.59 -11.12
CA LYS A 104 19.29 32.00 -11.51
C LYS A 104 18.04 32.24 -12.38
N LYS A 105 17.43 31.18 -12.91
CA LYS A 105 16.26 31.24 -13.81
C LYS A 105 14.93 31.07 -13.08
N ALA A 106 14.96 30.53 -11.86
CA ALA A 106 13.81 30.41 -10.96
C ALA A 106 13.58 31.72 -10.18
#